data_AF-A0A7V8WDG9-F1
#
_entry.id   AF-A0A7V8WDG9-F1
#
_cell.length_a   1.000
_cell.length_b   1.000
_cell.length_c   1.000
_cell.angle_alpha   90.00
_cell.angle_beta   90.00
_cell.angle_gamma   90.00
#
_symmetry.space_group_name_H-M   'P 1'
#
loop_
_entity.id
_entity.type
_entity.pdbx_description
1 polymer ?
#
loop_
_entity_poly.entity_id
_entity_poly.type
_entity_poly.pdbx_seq_one_letter_code
_entity_poly.pdbx_strand_id
1 'polypeptide(L)'
;ATVGKLAGRERAMKAGIGSAEIQLRDGVIVAALVAVNAVGDIVDPATGRVIAGVRTEDGKGLADARTMLRSRPALRQPQRGGDLPAMNTTLGIVATNATLTKTQATRVAQIAHDGLARAILPVHTASDGDAIFALATGAIAGTVDADLIGWAAAEAVALAIVRAARAATSIAGYPAARDLK
;
A
#
# COMPACT_ATOMS: atom_id res chain seq x y z
N ALA A 1 -1.67 -12.89 0.51
CA ALA A 1 -1.26 -11.51 0.82
C ALA A 1 -1.94 -11.07 2.12
N THR A 2 -1.20 -10.53 3.08
CA THR A 2 -1.65 -10.24 4.46
C THR A 2 -1.03 -8.93 4.96
N VAL A 3 -1.64 -8.27 5.95
CA VAL A 3 -1.24 -6.95 6.49
C VAL A 3 -1.27 -6.93 8.02
N GLY A 4 -0.62 -5.97 8.66
CA GLY A 4 -0.70 -5.77 10.12
C GLY A 4 0.10 -6.78 10.95
N LYS A 5 1.37 -6.98 10.62
CA LYS A 5 2.24 -8.04 11.17
C LYS A 5 3.21 -7.56 12.24
N LEU A 6 3.17 -6.28 12.63
CA LEU A 6 4.06 -5.69 13.64
C LEU A 6 4.07 -6.41 14.98
N ALA A 7 3.02 -7.19 15.23
CA ALA A 7 2.71 -7.82 16.49
C ALA A 7 2.63 -9.35 16.38
N GLY A 8 3.13 -9.90 15.25
CA GLY A 8 3.06 -11.32 14.89
C GLY A 8 2.04 -11.60 13.78
N ARG A 9 2.21 -12.74 13.08
CA ARG A 9 1.36 -13.12 11.93
C ARG A 9 -0.02 -13.60 12.36
N GLU A 10 -0.14 -14.14 13.56
CA GLU A 10 -1.38 -14.56 14.19
C GLU A 10 -2.36 -13.38 14.39
N ARG A 11 -1.84 -12.16 14.51
CA ARG A 11 -2.63 -10.92 14.60
C ARG A 11 -2.83 -10.21 13.26
N ALA A 12 -2.27 -10.73 12.18
CA ALA A 12 -2.40 -10.14 10.86
C ALA A 12 -3.80 -10.37 10.27
N MET A 13 -4.11 -9.56 9.26
CA MET A 13 -5.37 -9.64 8.51
C MET A 13 -5.13 -9.96 7.04
N LYS A 14 -6.18 -10.48 6.41
CA LYS A 14 -6.19 -10.78 4.99
C LYS A 14 -6.33 -9.50 4.18
N ALA A 15 -5.46 -9.34 3.19
CA ALA A 15 -5.55 -8.33 2.14
C ALA A 15 -5.59 -9.03 0.78
N GLY A 16 -5.06 -8.45 -0.29
CA GLY A 16 -5.12 -9.06 -1.61
C GLY A 16 -4.63 -8.15 -2.71
N ILE A 17 -5.32 -8.24 -3.83
CA ILE A 17 -5.12 -7.38 -4.99
C ILE A 17 -6.19 -6.28 -4.94
N GLY A 18 -5.81 -5.06 -5.30
CA GLY A 18 -6.76 -3.98 -5.53
C GLY A 18 -6.32 -3.12 -6.70
N SER A 19 -7.29 -2.45 -7.31
CA SER A 19 -7.06 -1.52 -8.41
C SER A 19 -7.93 -0.28 -8.28
N ALA A 20 -7.43 0.83 -8.79
CA ALA A 20 -8.14 2.10 -8.87
C ALA A 20 -7.61 2.91 -10.05
N GLU A 21 -8.36 3.93 -10.44
CA GLU A 21 -7.95 4.87 -11.47
C GLU A 21 -8.30 6.30 -11.05
N ILE A 22 -7.55 7.25 -11.60
CA ILE A 22 -7.80 8.67 -11.54
C ILE A 22 -7.91 9.15 -12.98
N GLN A 23 -9.04 9.78 -13.30
CA GLN A 23 -9.25 10.43 -14.59
C GLN A 23 -8.88 11.90 -14.47
N LEU A 24 -7.97 12.33 -15.32
CA LEU A 24 -7.60 13.72 -15.48
C LEU A 24 -8.39 14.31 -16.65
N ARG A 25 -8.21 15.62 -16.89
CA ARG A 25 -8.76 16.28 -18.07
C ARG A 25 -8.16 15.69 -19.35
N ASP A 26 -8.78 16.02 -20.48
CA ASP A 26 -8.29 15.67 -21.83
C ASP A 26 -8.22 14.15 -22.10
N GLY A 27 -8.94 13.36 -21.30
CA GLY A 27 -9.02 11.90 -21.46
C GLY A 27 -7.82 11.14 -20.91
N VAL A 28 -6.91 11.79 -20.18
CA VAL A 28 -5.78 11.13 -19.54
C VAL A 28 -6.25 10.31 -18.35
N ILE A 29 -5.84 9.04 -18.30
CA ILE A 29 -6.17 8.10 -17.23
C ILE A 29 -4.87 7.64 -16.59
N VAL A 30 -4.84 7.60 -15.26
CA VAL A 30 -3.76 6.99 -14.47
C VAL A 30 -4.38 5.91 -13.59
N ALA A 31 -4.04 4.66 -13.86
CA ALA A 31 -4.55 3.50 -13.15
C ALA A 31 -3.46 2.82 -12.34
N ALA A 32 -3.85 2.20 -11.22
CA ALA A 32 -2.97 1.40 -10.39
C ALA A 32 -3.55 0.01 -10.14
N LEU A 33 -2.68 -0.98 -10.08
CA LEU A 33 -2.95 -2.35 -9.63
C LEU A 33 -1.91 -2.72 -8.58
N VAL A 34 -2.33 -3.10 -7.38
CA VAL A 34 -1.42 -3.33 -6.25
C VAL A 34 -1.72 -4.65 -5.57
N ALA A 35 -0.68 -5.46 -5.36
CA ALA A 35 -0.66 -6.63 -4.52
C ALA A 35 -0.17 -6.26 -3.11
N VAL A 36 -1.05 -6.32 -2.12
CA VAL A 36 -0.80 -5.77 -0.79
C VAL A 36 -0.44 -6.86 0.21
N ASN A 37 0.86 -6.98 0.51
CA ASN A 37 1.39 -7.86 1.56
C ASN A 37 2.32 -7.09 2.53
N ALA A 38 1.82 -6.00 3.12
CA ALA A 38 2.59 -5.10 3.96
C ALA A 38 2.89 -5.65 5.36
N VAL A 39 3.94 -5.15 6.01
CA VAL A 39 4.09 -5.28 7.47
C VAL A 39 3.10 -4.41 8.23
N GLY A 40 2.82 -3.21 7.70
CA GLY A 40 2.00 -2.21 8.35
C GLY A 40 0.50 -2.41 8.18
N ASP A 41 -0.22 -1.47 8.78
CA ASP A 41 -1.66 -1.36 8.72
C ASP A 41 -2.09 -0.61 7.46
N ILE A 42 -3.23 -1.02 6.91
CA ILE A 42 -3.92 -0.30 5.83
C ILE A 42 -4.80 0.77 6.44
N VAL A 43 -4.55 2.01 6.05
CA VAL A 43 -5.24 3.21 6.56
C VAL A 43 -5.98 3.90 5.43
N ASP A 44 -7.19 4.37 5.71
CA ASP A 44 -7.95 5.21 4.80
C ASP A 44 -7.32 6.61 4.77
N PRO A 45 -6.73 7.06 3.64
CA PRO A 45 -6.07 8.36 3.58
C PRO A 45 -7.00 9.54 3.82
N ALA A 46 -8.30 9.40 3.54
CA ALA A 46 -9.27 10.48 3.69
C ALA A 46 -9.70 10.67 5.15
N THR A 47 -9.68 9.61 5.96
CA THR A 47 -10.19 9.66 7.36
C THR A 47 -9.12 9.37 8.42
N GLY A 48 -7.97 8.84 8.02
CA GLY A 48 -6.91 8.39 8.93
C GLY A 48 -7.25 7.14 9.73
N ARG A 49 -8.40 6.50 9.49
CA ARG A 49 -8.86 5.28 10.19
C ARG A 49 -8.17 4.04 9.64
N VAL A 50 -7.80 3.13 10.54
CA VAL A 50 -7.30 1.80 10.15
C VAL A 50 -8.45 0.97 9.57
N ILE A 51 -8.25 0.43 8.38
CA ILE A 51 -9.21 -0.43 7.67
C ILE A 51 -8.92 -1.90 7.92
N ALA A 52 -7.65 -2.29 7.84
CA ALA A 52 -7.17 -3.64 8.06
C ALA A 52 -5.75 -3.55 8.60
N GLY A 53 -5.40 -4.33 9.60
CA GLY A 53 -4.11 -4.15 10.26
C GLY A 53 -3.93 -5.10 11.42
N VAL A 54 -3.03 -4.71 12.32
CA VAL A 54 -2.77 -5.45 13.54
C VAL A 54 -4.04 -5.53 14.38
N ARG A 55 -4.49 -6.75 14.67
CA ARG A 55 -5.62 -6.97 15.56
C ARG A 55 -5.25 -6.80 17.02
N THR A 56 -6.23 -6.44 17.84
CA THR A 56 -6.13 -6.50 19.31
C THR A 56 -5.90 -7.94 19.79
N GLU A 57 -5.44 -8.12 21.03
CA GLU A 57 -5.15 -9.45 21.59
C GLU A 57 -6.39 -10.36 21.64
N ASP A 58 -7.57 -9.79 21.90
CA ASP A 58 -8.85 -10.51 21.85
C ASP A 58 -9.34 -10.77 20.42
N GLY A 59 -8.65 -10.24 19.41
CA GLY A 59 -8.96 -10.39 17.99
C GLY A 59 -10.22 -9.65 17.53
N LYS A 60 -10.87 -8.85 18.39
CA LYS A 60 -12.16 -8.20 18.12
C LYS A 60 -12.04 -6.82 17.48
N GLY A 61 -10.86 -6.21 17.52
CA GLY A 61 -10.63 -4.87 16.99
C GLY A 61 -9.24 -4.70 16.39
N LEU A 62 -8.88 -3.45 16.10
CA LEU A 62 -7.60 -3.06 15.52
C LEU A 62 -6.79 -2.25 16.55
N ALA A 63 -5.53 -2.64 16.76
CA ALA A 63 -4.68 -2.04 17.78
C ALA A 63 -3.95 -0.76 17.31
N ASP A 64 -4.03 -0.44 16.01
CA ASP A 64 -3.34 0.68 15.36
C ASP A 64 -1.81 0.65 15.54
N ALA A 65 -1.11 0.24 14.49
CA ALA A 65 0.34 0.20 14.39
C ALA A 65 1.02 1.50 14.86
N ARG A 66 0.40 2.67 14.63
CA ARG A 66 0.98 3.97 15.00
C ARG A 66 1.07 4.12 16.51
N THR A 67 0.03 3.71 17.23
CA THR A 67 0.01 3.74 18.70
C THR A 67 1.09 2.82 19.26
N MET A 68 1.19 1.60 18.71
CA MET A 68 2.21 0.62 19.09
C MET A 68 3.64 1.12 18.84
N LEU A 69 3.88 1.81 17.73
CA LEU A 69 5.20 2.34 17.39
C LEU A 69 5.58 3.51 18.29
N ARG A 70 4.65 4.41 18.62
CA ARG A 70 4.91 5.54 19.52
C ARG A 70 5.26 5.10 20.93
N SER A 71 4.79 3.94 21.38
CA SER A 71 5.14 3.39 22.69
C SER A 71 6.47 2.62 22.70
N ARG A 72 7.14 2.46 21.55
CA ARG A 72 8.44 1.76 21.49
C ARG A 72 9.58 2.72 21.85
N PRO A 73 10.52 2.32 22.73
CA PRO A 73 11.72 3.10 23.00
C PRO A 73 12.57 3.23 21.72
N ALA A 74 12.92 4.45 21.33
CA ALA A 74 13.77 4.72 20.16
C ALA A 74 15.22 4.24 20.36
N LEU A 75 15.70 4.27 21.61
CA LEU A 75 17.05 3.84 21.99
C LEU A 75 17.01 2.38 22.44
N ARG A 76 16.92 1.46 21.48
CA ARG A 76 17.08 0.02 21.70
C ARG A 76 18.02 -0.56 20.66
N GLN A 77 18.84 -1.53 21.07
CA GLN A 77 19.52 -2.37 20.08
C GLN A 77 18.45 -3.05 19.23
N PRO A 78 18.58 -3.02 17.89
CA PRO A 78 17.73 -3.81 17.03
C PRO A 78 17.85 -5.25 17.52
N GLN A 79 16.76 -5.83 18.02
CA GLN A 79 16.76 -7.25 18.31
C GLN A 79 16.92 -7.96 16.96
N ARG A 80 18.15 -8.42 16.69
CA ARG A 80 18.41 -9.42 15.66
C ARG A 80 17.90 -10.75 16.19
N GLY A 81 16.58 -10.89 16.25
CA GLY A 81 15.91 -12.07 16.79
C GLY A 81 15.28 -12.91 15.69
N GLY A 82 15.98 -14.00 15.32
CA GLY A 82 15.39 -15.27 14.88
C GLY A 82 14.88 -15.36 13.44
N ASP A 83 15.64 -16.07 12.62
CA ASP A 83 15.28 -16.80 11.39
C ASP A 83 13.81 -16.80 10.97
N LEU A 84 13.36 -15.76 10.26
CA LEU A 84 12.44 -15.92 9.14
C LEU A 84 12.66 -14.76 8.15
N PRO A 85 13.05 -15.03 6.89
CA PRO A 85 12.92 -14.07 5.79
C PRO A 85 11.44 -13.95 5.41
N ALA A 86 10.60 -13.50 6.34
CA ALA A 86 9.23 -13.11 6.03
C ALA A 86 9.28 -11.72 5.40
N MET A 87 9.77 -11.65 4.15
CA MET A 87 9.71 -10.44 3.33
C MET A 87 8.24 -10.12 3.11
N ASN A 88 7.80 -9.06 3.74
CA ASN A 88 6.59 -8.36 3.37
C ASN A 88 6.88 -7.68 2.02
N THR A 89 5.87 -7.55 1.16
CA THR A 89 6.12 -7.06 -0.20
C THR A 89 4.86 -6.43 -0.73
N THR A 90 4.88 -5.12 -0.95
CA THR A 90 3.82 -4.45 -1.71
C THR A 90 4.31 -4.21 -3.13
N LEU A 91 3.71 -4.91 -4.09
CA LEU A 91 4.07 -4.77 -5.51
C LEU A 91 2.96 -4.04 -6.23
N GLY A 92 3.30 -2.96 -6.92
CA GLY A 92 2.34 -2.16 -7.66
C GLY A 92 2.75 -1.90 -9.09
N ILE A 93 1.73 -1.74 -9.92
CA ILE A 93 1.85 -1.24 -11.27
C ILE A 93 1.05 0.06 -11.34
N VAL A 94 1.63 1.08 -11.95
CA VAL A 94 0.94 2.29 -12.40
C VAL A 94 0.97 2.29 -13.92
N ALA A 95 -0.18 2.48 -14.54
CA ALA A 95 -0.31 2.58 -15.99
C ALA A 95 -1.01 3.88 -16.37
N THR A 96 -0.54 4.55 -17.42
CA THR A 96 -1.23 5.70 -18.01
C THR A 96 -1.32 5.59 -19.53
N ASN A 97 -2.37 6.19 -20.09
CA ASN A 97 -2.52 6.32 -21.54
C ASN A 97 -1.73 7.52 -22.12
N ALA A 98 -1.20 8.40 -21.27
CA ALA A 98 -0.29 9.48 -21.68
C ALA A 98 1.05 8.95 -22.21
N THR A 99 1.69 9.70 -23.10
CA THR A 99 3.06 9.41 -23.55
C THR A 99 4.06 9.87 -22.49
N LEU A 100 4.93 8.97 -22.02
CA LEU A 100 6.02 9.28 -21.10
C LEU A 100 7.37 8.84 -21.70
N THR A 101 8.40 9.66 -21.52
CA THR A 101 9.77 9.20 -21.69
C THR A 101 10.17 8.25 -20.55
N LYS A 102 11.28 7.51 -20.72
CA LYS A 102 11.78 6.61 -19.69
C LYS A 102 12.07 7.32 -18.36
N THR A 103 12.62 8.54 -18.40
CA THR A 103 12.92 9.33 -17.20
C THR A 103 11.64 9.82 -16.52
N GLN A 104 10.64 10.23 -17.29
CA GLN A 104 9.32 10.60 -16.75
C GLN A 104 8.61 9.39 -16.13
N ALA A 105 8.66 8.21 -16.75
CA ALA A 105 8.09 6.99 -16.17
C ALA A 105 8.78 6.62 -14.84
N THR A 106 10.11 6.71 -14.76
CA THR A 106 10.84 6.54 -13.49
C THR A 106 10.39 7.54 -12.43
N ARG A 107 10.22 8.81 -12.81
CA ARG A 107 9.74 9.86 -11.91
C ARG A 107 8.32 9.56 -11.38
N VAL A 108 7.42 9.14 -12.26
CA VAL A 108 6.04 8.73 -11.88
C VAL A 108 6.08 7.55 -10.91
N ALA A 109 6.91 6.53 -11.18
CA ALA A 109 7.07 5.40 -10.27
C ALA A 109 7.56 5.83 -8.88
N GLN A 110 8.53 6.76 -8.82
CA GLN A 110 9.02 7.31 -7.55
C GLN A 110 7.92 8.04 -6.77
N ILE A 111 7.16 8.93 -7.41
CA ILE A 111 6.08 9.67 -6.74
C ILE A 111 4.96 8.71 -6.29
N ALA A 112 4.68 7.66 -7.07
CA ALA A 112 3.66 6.68 -6.73
C ALA A 112 3.92 5.94 -5.39
N HIS A 113 5.18 5.87 -4.93
CA HIS A 113 5.49 5.36 -3.59
C HIS A 113 4.85 6.20 -2.47
N ASP A 114 4.56 7.49 -2.69
CA ASP A 114 3.82 8.32 -1.73
C ASP A 114 2.41 7.75 -1.49
N GLY A 115 1.82 7.09 -2.49
CA GLY A 115 0.55 6.39 -2.35
C GLY A 115 0.63 5.22 -1.39
N LEU A 116 1.76 4.49 -1.39
CA LEU A 116 2.04 3.45 -0.41
C LEU A 116 2.10 4.06 1.00
N ALA A 117 2.86 5.15 1.18
CA ALA A 117 3.01 5.80 2.48
C ALA A 117 1.72 6.43 3.03
N ARG A 118 0.81 6.88 2.17
CA ARG A 118 -0.51 7.39 2.57
C ARG A 118 -1.46 6.30 3.05
N ALA A 119 -1.36 5.09 2.49
CA ALA A 119 -2.29 4.01 2.74
C ALA A 119 -1.73 2.87 3.59
N ILE A 120 -0.42 2.81 3.84
CA ILE A 120 0.26 1.75 4.60
C ILE A 120 1.11 2.38 5.71
N LEU A 121 0.86 2.00 6.98
CA LEU A 121 1.57 2.56 8.13
C LEU A 121 2.00 1.46 9.13
N PRO A 122 3.31 1.25 9.36
CA PRO A 122 4.45 1.78 8.61
C PRO A 122 4.62 1.08 7.25
N VAL A 123 5.32 1.74 6.33
CA VAL A 123 5.74 1.19 5.04
C VAL A 123 7.25 1.36 4.86
N HIS A 124 7.85 0.74 3.84
CA HIS A 124 9.28 0.85 3.54
C HIS A 124 10.18 0.43 4.71
N THR A 125 9.70 -0.52 5.53
CA THR A 125 10.55 -1.08 6.58
C THR A 125 11.62 -1.97 5.97
N ALA A 126 12.67 -2.30 6.73
CA ALA A 126 13.69 -3.25 6.29
C ALA A 126 13.13 -4.66 6.00
N SER A 127 11.90 -4.95 6.43
CA SER A 127 11.19 -6.19 6.16
C SER A 127 10.25 -6.10 4.95
N ASP A 128 10.12 -4.93 4.33
CA ASP A 128 9.29 -4.73 3.13
C ASP A 128 10.16 -4.71 1.85
N GLY A 129 9.68 -5.39 0.81
CA GLY A 129 10.21 -5.34 -0.56
C GLY A 129 9.31 -4.52 -1.47
N ASP A 130 9.01 -3.28 -1.09
CA ASP A 130 8.06 -2.45 -1.83
C ASP A 130 8.62 -2.02 -3.20
N ALA A 131 7.83 -2.20 -4.26
CA ALA A 131 8.21 -1.82 -5.62
C ALA A 131 7.01 -1.36 -6.45
N ILE A 132 7.17 -0.24 -7.16
CA ILE A 132 6.22 0.26 -8.16
C ILE A 132 6.85 0.27 -9.55
N PHE A 133 6.14 -0.28 -10.53
CA PHE A 133 6.48 -0.21 -11.94
C PHE A 133 5.55 0.76 -12.66
N ALA A 134 6.09 1.69 -13.45
CA ALA A 134 5.29 2.60 -14.26
C ALA A 134 5.30 2.19 -15.74
N LEU A 135 4.12 2.22 -16.37
CA LEU A 135 3.90 1.96 -17.78
C LEU A 135 3.13 3.12 -18.42
N ALA A 136 3.47 3.43 -19.67
CA ALA A 136 2.81 4.43 -20.49
C ALA A 136 2.48 3.81 -21.84
N THR A 137 1.20 3.78 -22.24
CA THR A 137 0.81 3.19 -23.53
C THR A 137 1.03 4.14 -24.70
N GLY A 138 1.18 5.45 -24.43
CA GLY A 138 1.40 6.47 -25.47
C GLY A 138 0.20 6.72 -26.39
N ALA A 139 -1.02 6.38 -25.95
CA ALA A 139 -2.23 6.59 -26.74
C ALA A 139 -2.60 8.08 -26.86
N ILE A 140 -2.26 8.89 -25.84
CA ILE A 140 -2.37 10.35 -25.87
C ILE A 140 -0.98 10.93 -26.12
N ALA A 141 -0.82 11.55 -27.29
CA ALA A 141 0.41 12.21 -27.70
C ALA A 141 0.51 13.64 -27.13
N GLY A 142 1.73 14.13 -26.96
CA GLY A 142 2.03 15.48 -26.51
C GLY A 142 2.93 15.51 -25.28
N THR A 143 3.37 16.71 -24.91
CA THR A 143 4.12 16.94 -23.67
C THR A 143 3.15 16.85 -22.50
N VAL A 144 3.43 15.96 -21.56
CA VAL A 144 2.65 15.83 -20.33
C VAL A 144 3.45 16.28 -19.12
N ASP A 145 2.73 16.83 -18.14
CA ASP A 145 3.27 17.13 -16.83
C ASP A 145 3.43 15.83 -16.02
N ALA A 146 4.67 15.34 -15.94
CA ALA A 146 4.97 14.10 -15.25
C ALA A 146 4.72 14.17 -13.73
N ASP A 147 4.78 15.36 -13.12
CA ASP A 147 4.49 15.51 -11.69
C ASP A 147 2.97 15.43 -11.44
N LEU A 148 2.14 15.96 -12.35
CA LEU A 148 0.68 15.76 -12.30
C LEU A 148 0.30 14.28 -12.45
N ILE A 149 0.91 13.57 -13.41
CA ILE A 149 0.72 12.12 -13.57
C ILE A 149 1.20 11.37 -12.33
N GLY A 150 2.34 11.78 -11.75
CA GLY A 150 2.87 11.20 -10.52
C GLY A 150 1.94 11.39 -9.32
N TRP A 151 1.37 12.59 -9.16
CA TRP A 151 0.37 12.86 -8.12
C TRP A 151 -0.86 11.96 -8.27
N ALA A 152 -1.41 11.85 -9.49
CA ALA A 152 -2.55 10.98 -9.78
C ALA A 152 -2.19 9.50 -9.56
N ALA A 153 -0.96 9.09 -9.86
CA ALA A 153 -0.46 7.76 -9.59
C ALA A 153 -0.40 7.45 -8.09
N ALA A 154 0.09 8.38 -7.27
CA ALA A 154 0.09 8.23 -5.81
C ALA A 154 -1.33 8.10 -5.25
N GLU A 155 -2.28 8.87 -5.79
CA GLU A 155 -3.69 8.77 -5.38
C GLU A 155 -4.31 7.42 -5.80
N ALA A 156 -4.10 7.00 -7.05
CA ALA A 156 -4.56 5.70 -7.55
C ALA A 156 -3.99 4.53 -6.74
N VAL A 157 -2.69 4.56 -6.41
CA VAL A 157 -2.04 3.52 -5.59
C VAL A 157 -2.67 3.46 -4.20
N ALA A 158 -2.86 4.60 -3.54
CA ALA A 158 -3.47 4.64 -2.20
C ALA A 158 -4.90 4.05 -2.21
N LEU A 159 -5.71 4.42 -3.20
CA LEU A 159 -7.07 3.89 -3.37
C LEU A 159 -7.08 2.40 -3.71
N ALA A 160 -6.16 1.94 -4.55
CA ALA A 160 -6.01 0.53 -4.90
C ALA A 160 -5.68 -0.31 -3.65
N ILE A 161 -4.80 0.18 -2.78
CA ILE A 161 -4.46 -0.48 -1.52
C ILE A 161 -5.67 -0.58 -0.58
N VAL A 162 -6.40 0.51 -0.39
CA VAL A 162 -7.64 0.54 0.40
C VAL A 162 -8.66 -0.46 -0.14
N ARG A 163 -8.85 -0.48 -1.47
CA ARG A 163 -9.72 -1.45 -2.13
C ARG A 163 -9.25 -2.88 -1.92
N ALA A 164 -7.96 -3.17 -1.98
CA ALA A 164 -7.41 -4.51 -1.73
C ALA A 164 -7.76 -5.03 -0.34
N ALA A 165 -7.72 -4.16 0.68
CA ALA A 165 -8.10 -4.52 2.05
C ALA A 165 -9.61 -4.74 2.21
N ARG A 166 -10.44 -3.84 1.67
CA ARG A 166 -11.91 -3.94 1.75
C ARG A 166 -12.47 -5.12 0.93
N ALA A 167 -11.90 -5.36 -0.25
CA ALA A 167 -12.33 -6.42 -1.17
C ALA A 167 -11.86 -7.82 -0.74
N ALA A 168 -10.92 -7.91 0.20
CA ALA A 168 -10.40 -9.18 0.69
C ALA A 168 -11.51 -10.04 1.31
N THR A 169 -11.42 -11.35 1.06
CA THR A 169 -12.23 -12.38 1.74
C THR A 169 -11.30 -13.19 2.65
N SER A 170 -11.79 -13.54 3.83
CA SER A 170 -11.07 -14.33 4.84
C SER A 170 -10.51 -15.62 4.30
N ILE A 171 -9.38 -16.04 4.88
CA ILE A 171 -8.80 -17.38 4.72
C ILE A 171 -8.48 -17.94 6.11
N ALA A 172 -8.16 -19.23 6.22
CA ALA A 172 -7.80 -19.86 7.48
C ALA A 172 -6.71 -19.05 8.24
N GLY A 173 -7.02 -18.64 9.47
CA GLY A 173 -6.12 -17.87 10.34
C GLY A 173 -6.03 -16.36 10.06
N TYR A 174 -6.57 -15.87 8.95
CA TYR A 174 -6.47 -14.45 8.56
C TYR A 174 -7.85 -13.87 8.23
N PRO A 175 -8.50 -13.16 9.16
CA PRO A 175 -9.77 -12.51 8.90
C PRO A 175 -9.60 -11.33 7.94
N ALA A 176 -10.62 -11.04 7.14
CA ALA A 176 -10.67 -9.85 6.30
C ALA A 176 -11.36 -8.69 7.02
N ALA A 177 -11.13 -7.47 6.53
CA ALA A 177 -11.72 -6.25 7.11
C ALA A 177 -13.25 -6.30 7.23
N ARG A 178 -13.91 -6.93 6.24
CA ARG A 178 -15.37 -7.08 6.20
C ARG A 178 -15.96 -7.94 7.31
N ASP A 179 -15.12 -8.75 7.97
CA ASP A 179 -15.56 -9.70 9.00
C ASP A 179 -15.43 -9.14 10.42
N LEU A 180 -14.74 -8.01 10.59
CA LEU A 180 -14.68 -7.27 11.85
C LEU A 180 -15.90 -6.34 11.92
N LYS A 181 -16.74 -6.53 12.94
CA LYS A 181 -17.92 -5.71 13.23
C LYS A 181 -17.58 -4.55 14.16
#